data_AF-A0AAX6MG61-F1
#
_entry.id   AF-A0AAX6MG61-F1
#
_cell.length_a   1.000
_cell.length_b   1.000
_cell.length_c   1.000
_cell.angle_alpha   90.00
_cell.angle_beta   90.00
_cell.angle_gamma   90.00
#
_symmetry.space_group_name_H-M   'P 1'
#
loop_
_entity.id
_entity.type
_entity.pdbx_description
1 polymer ?
#
loop_
_entity_poly.entity_id
_entity_poly.type
_entity_poly.pdbx_seq_one_letter_code
_entity_poly.pdbx_strand_id
1 'polypeptide(L)'
;MVRKLHVWYRPEPLKTSIGRHADKIESRLEPIFRRYLKYLVEQSPESLVVKYVPSGIPDAPIETVASTRAKEKPDSAENLEFKVLTPAFYSRFVYYAHDFEAIFCELSESNTIWVSNPKLLPRLFVKKQPPAPFQTASYLDYGCFMAIKELRRRPERIERPLTSSQAGPTTQPQKDIRGFRLSSMDGYVLSQEDDKSRRIYRNSVLALFLADRIALGSVDILQLELWVFRFLLAYAVNSLAIHT
;
A
#
# COMPACT_ATOMS: atom_id res chain seq x y z
N MET A 1 -19.15 -13.45 -33.37
CA MET A 1 -18.65 -14.47 -32.41
C MET A 1 -17.66 -13.81 -31.47
N VAL A 2 -18.03 -13.56 -30.20
CA VAL A 2 -17.12 -12.98 -29.21
C VAL A 2 -16.35 -14.12 -28.56
N ARG A 3 -15.03 -14.17 -28.77
CA ARG A 3 -14.16 -15.13 -28.05
C ARG A 3 -14.22 -14.80 -26.57
N LYS A 4 -14.85 -15.68 -25.77
CA LYS A 4 -14.79 -15.62 -24.31
C LYS A 4 -13.33 -15.85 -23.88
N LEU A 5 -12.71 -14.81 -23.31
CA LEU A 5 -11.41 -14.95 -22.65
C LEU A 5 -11.58 -15.96 -21.50
N HIS A 6 -10.69 -16.95 -21.42
CA HIS A 6 -10.68 -17.84 -20.27
C HIS A 6 -10.16 -17.04 -19.06
N VAL A 7 -11.08 -16.66 -18.17
CA VAL A 7 -10.74 -15.94 -16.94
C VAL A 7 -10.10 -16.94 -15.98
N TRP A 8 -8.78 -16.89 -15.89
CA TRP A 8 -8.04 -17.63 -14.88
C TRP A 8 -8.24 -16.95 -13.53
N TYR A 9 -9.03 -17.57 -12.67
CA TYR A 9 -9.26 -17.07 -11.33
C TYR A 9 -8.06 -17.32 -10.43
N ARG A 10 -7.65 -16.31 -9.65
CA ARG A 10 -6.56 -16.43 -8.69
C ARG A 10 -6.99 -17.36 -7.53
N PRO A 11 -6.23 -18.43 -7.21
CA PRO A 11 -6.52 -19.28 -6.05
C PRO A 11 -6.34 -18.50 -4.74
N GLU A 12 -7.10 -18.86 -3.72
CA GLU A 12 -7.04 -18.18 -2.43
C GLU A 12 -5.67 -18.37 -1.78
N PRO A 13 -4.99 -17.28 -1.36
CA PRO A 13 -3.77 -17.41 -0.59
C PRO A 13 -4.09 -18.09 0.75
N LEU A 14 -3.60 -19.32 0.91
CA LEU A 14 -3.70 -20.07 2.15
C LEU A 14 -2.65 -19.57 3.14
N LYS A 15 -2.85 -19.80 4.43
CA LYS A 15 -1.84 -19.46 5.46
C LYS A 15 -0.49 -20.16 5.19
N THR A 16 -0.51 -21.30 4.51
CA THR A 16 0.65 -22.11 4.13
C THR A 16 1.16 -21.82 2.72
N SER A 17 0.44 -21.04 1.91
CA SER A 17 0.87 -20.77 0.54
C SER A 17 2.09 -19.86 0.52
N ILE A 18 3.10 -20.23 -0.27
CA ILE A 18 4.21 -19.35 -0.61
C ILE A 18 3.65 -18.29 -1.55
N GLY A 19 3.65 -17.03 -1.10
CA GLY A 19 3.28 -15.90 -1.94
C GLY A 19 4.25 -15.77 -3.12
N ARG A 20 3.78 -15.19 -4.24
CA ARG A 20 4.68 -14.85 -5.35
C ARG A 20 5.81 -13.92 -4.87
N HIS A 21 6.90 -13.89 -5.61
CA HIS A 21 7.95 -12.88 -5.40
C HIS A 21 7.38 -11.47 -5.57
N ALA A 22 7.81 -10.57 -4.70
CA ALA A 22 7.50 -9.16 -4.74
C ALA A 22 8.14 -8.54 -5.98
N ASP A 23 7.41 -7.66 -6.66
CA ASP A 23 8.00 -6.86 -7.72
C ASP A 23 8.91 -5.77 -7.14
N LYS A 24 9.52 -4.96 -8.01
CA LYS A 24 10.45 -3.91 -7.63
C LYS A 24 9.81 -2.83 -6.74
N ILE A 25 8.54 -2.50 -6.96
CA ILE A 25 7.83 -1.49 -6.17
C ILE A 25 7.40 -2.08 -4.82
N GLU A 26 6.82 -3.27 -4.82
CA GLU A 26 6.43 -3.99 -3.62
C GLU A 26 7.62 -4.19 -2.68
N SER A 27 8.77 -4.59 -3.23
CA SER A 27 10.02 -4.75 -2.49
C SER A 27 10.54 -3.43 -1.90
N ARG A 28 10.22 -2.28 -2.51
CA ARG A 28 10.58 -0.95 -1.99
C ARG A 28 9.61 -0.46 -0.94
N LEU A 29 8.32 -0.77 -1.09
CA LEU A 29 7.26 -0.33 -0.19
C LEU A 29 7.21 -1.16 1.10
N GLU A 30 7.55 -2.44 1.04
CA GLU A 30 7.54 -3.33 2.20
C GLU A 30 8.35 -2.81 3.40
N PRO A 31 9.64 -2.43 3.27
CA PRO A 31 10.42 -1.99 4.43
C PRO A 31 9.87 -0.71 5.05
N ILE A 32 9.24 0.15 4.23
CA ILE A 32 8.59 1.38 4.70
C ILE A 32 7.30 1.01 5.45
N PHE A 33 6.48 0.11 4.91
CA PHE A 33 5.29 -0.40 5.59
C PHE A 33 5.65 -1.06 6.93
N ARG A 34 6.72 -1.87 6.97
CA ARG A 34 7.20 -2.51 8.19
C ARG A 34 7.55 -1.50 9.28
N ARG A 35 8.32 -0.47 8.95
CA ARG A 35 8.66 0.61 9.90
C ARG A 35 7.45 1.44 10.30
N TYR A 36 6.54 1.67 9.37
CA TYR A 36 5.27 2.33 9.65
C TYR A 36 4.41 1.51 10.64
N LEU A 37 4.28 0.20 10.43
CA LEU A 37 3.58 -0.70 11.35
C LEU A 37 4.23 -0.69 12.73
N LYS A 38 5.57 -0.77 12.79
CA LYS A 38 6.33 -0.65 14.05
C LYS A 38 6.01 0.66 14.78
N TYR A 39 6.02 1.78 14.07
CA TYR A 39 5.64 3.08 14.61
C TYR A 39 4.22 3.08 15.17
N LEU A 40 3.24 2.49 14.46
CA LEU A 40 1.86 2.38 14.97
C LEU A 40 1.78 1.59 16.28
N VAL A 41 2.54 0.49 16.38
CA VAL A 41 2.57 -0.34 17.58
C VAL A 41 3.22 0.39 18.75
N GLU A 42 4.35 1.06 18.52
CA GLU A 42 5.06 1.83 19.53
C GLU A 42 4.23 3.00 20.07
N GLN A 43 3.43 3.63 19.22
CA GLN A 43 2.51 4.71 19.59
C GLN A 43 1.16 4.23 20.15
N SER A 44 0.92 2.92 20.21
CA SER A 44 -0.35 2.39 20.71
C SER A 44 -0.49 2.66 22.22
N PRO A 45 -1.63 3.23 22.67
CA PRO A 45 -1.90 3.44 24.10
C PRO A 45 -2.22 2.13 24.84
N GLU A 46 -2.38 1.03 24.12
CA GLU A 46 -2.74 -0.28 24.66
C GLU A 46 -1.52 -1.19 24.77
N SER A 47 -1.62 -2.18 25.65
CA SER A 47 -0.59 -3.22 25.83
C SER A 47 -0.70 -4.23 24.69
N LEU A 48 0.08 -4.04 23.62
CA LEU A 48 -0.01 -4.80 22.38
C LEU A 48 1.37 -5.31 21.95
N VAL A 49 1.44 -6.58 21.55
CA VAL A 49 2.61 -7.18 20.89
C VAL A 49 2.19 -7.64 19.51
N VAL A 50 2.86 -7.13 18.48
CA VAL A 50 2.59 -7.44 17.08
C VAL A 50 3.74 -8.24 16.49
N LYS A 51 3.45 -9.45 16.02
CA LYS A 51 4.34 -10.25 15.19
C LYS A 51 4.01 -10.01 13.72
N TYR A 52 4.93 -9.38 13.00
CA TYR A 52 4.80 -9.10 11.58
C TYR A 52 5.52 -10.15 10.73
N VAL A 53 4.80 -10.73 9.77
CA VAL A 53 5.32 -11.72 8.81
C VAL A 53 5.18 -11.16 7.38
N PRO A 54 6.29 -10.77 6.73
CA PRO A 54 6.27 -10.25 5.36
C PRO A 54 6.00 -11.34 4.30
N SER A 55 5.70 -10.93 3.06
CA SER A 55 5.51 -11.84 1.93
C SER A 55 6.26 -11.37 0.68
N GLY A 56 6.74 -12.32 -0.12
CA GLY A 56 7.34 -12.09 -1.43
C GLY A 56 8.77 -11.54 -1.42
N ILE A 57 9.37 -11.29 -0.26
CA ILE A 57 10.76 -10.82 -0.14
C ILE A 57 11.61 -11.93 0.47
N PRO A 58 12.62 -12.45 -0.26
CA PRO A 58 13.56 -13.43 0.26
C PRO A 58 14.25 -12.92 1.53
N ASP A 59 14.37 -13.79 2.54
CA ASP A 59 15.08 -13.53 3.80
C ASP A 59 14.57 -12.32 4.61
N ALA A 60 13.37 -11.83 4.31
CA ALA A 60 12.77 -10.75 5.08
C ALA A 60 12.49 -11.20 6.52
N PRO A 61 13.00 -10.47 7.54
CA PRO A 61 12.89 -10.91 8.92
C PRO A 61 11.46 -10.85 9.42
N ILE A 62 11.07 -11.87 10.17
CA ILE A 62 9.87 -11.83 11.02
C ILE A 62 10.21 -10.95 12.21
N GLU A 63 9.49 -9.84 12.38
CA GLU A 63 9.73 -8.88 13.46
C GLU A 63 8.61 -8.97 14.49
N THR A 64 8.97 -8.97 15.78
CA THR A 64 8.00 -8.85 16.87
C THR A 64 8.23 -7.51 17.56
N VAL A 65 7.22 -6.66 17.56
CA VAL A 65 7.26 -5.31 18.12
C VAL A 65 6.27 -5.24 19.28
N ALA A 66 6.70 -4.74 20.41
CA ALA A 66 5.85 -4.47 21.57
C ALA A 66 5.61 -2.97 21.72
N SER A 67 4.37 -2.58 22.06
CA SER A 67 4.05 -1.22 22.45
C SER A 67 4.77 -0.84 23.74
N THR A 68 4.92 0.46 24.00
CA THR A 68 5.54 0.96 25.24
C THR A 68 4.87 0.38 26.48
N ARG A 69 3.53 0.31 26.48
CA ARG A 69 2.75 -0.24 27.59
C ARG A 69 2.92 -1.75 27.76
N ALA A 70 3.10 -2.50 26.66
CA ALA A 70 3.41 -3.93 26.72
C ALA A 70 4.80 -4.20 27.30
N LYS A 71 5.77 -3.32 27.06
CA LYS A 71 7.10 -3.41 27.68
C LYS A 71 7.04 -3.19 29.20
N GLU A 72 6.17 -2.30 29.66
CA GLU A 72 5.97 -2.03 31.09
C GLU A 72 5.17 -3.14 31.80
N LYS A 73 4.19 -3.75 31.12
CA LYS A 73 3.30 -4.78 31.69
C LYS A 73 3.14 -5.98 30.74
N PRO A 74 4.18 -6.83 30.63
CA PRO A 74 4.20 -7.94 29.66
C PRO A 74 3.07 -8.95 29.89
N ASP A 75 2.70 -9.22 31.14
CA ASP A 75 1.66 -10.20 31.49
C ASP A 75 0.25 -9.81 31.02
N SER A 76 0.04 -8.53 30.71
CA SER A 76 -1.24 -7.99 30.22
C SER A 76 -1.26 -7.73 28.71
N ALA A 77 -0.18 -8.11 28.01
CA ALA A 77 -0.02 -7.77 26.61
C ALA A 77 -0.86 -8.68 25.69
N GLU A 78 -1.69 -8.05 24.87
CA GLU A 78 -2.46 -8.75 23.86
C GLU A 78 -1.56 -9.02 22.63
N ASN A 79 -1.63 -10.25 22.09
CA ASN A 79 -0.78 -10.67 20.97
C ASN A 79 -1.56 -10.62 19.65
N LEU A 80 -0.94 -10.04 18.63
CA LEU A 80 -1.46 -9.90 17.28
C LEU A 80 -0.43 -10.40 16.28
N GLU A 81 -0.77 -11.41 15.47
CA GLU A 81 0.05 -11.78 14.32
C GLU A 81 -0.52 -11.12 13.08
N PHE A 82 0.29 -10.30 12.42
CA PHE A 82 -0.01 -9.64 11.16
C PHE A 82 0.80 -10.30 10.06
N LYS A 83 0.15 -11.12 9.23
CA LYS A 83 0.80 -11.83 8.13
C LYS A 83 0.35 -11.27 6.80
N VAL A 84 1.30 -10.85 5.97
CA VAL A 84 1.03 -10.56 4.57
C VAL A 84 0.98 -11.90 3.83
N LEU A 85 -0.07 -12.14 3.05
CA LEU A 85 -0.24 -13.37 2.26
C LEU A 85 0.33 -13.20 0.85
N THR A 86 0.17 -12.02 0.25
CA THR A 86 0.71 -11.69 -1.07
C THR A 86 1.36 -10.31 -1.06
N PRO A 87 2.52 -10.11 -1.74
CA PRO A 87 3.18 -8.81 -1.81
C PRO A 87 2.33 -7.73 -2.50
N ALA A 88 1.27 -8.12 -3.24
CA ALA A 88 0.27 -7.18 -3.78
C ALA A 88 -0.37 -6.30 -2.70
N PHE A 89 -0.36 -6.72 -1.44
CA PHE A 89 -0.77 -5.88 -0.32
C PHE A 89 -0.01 -4.54 -0.29
N TYR A 90 1.31 -4.53 -0.50
CA TYR A 90 2.12 -3.32 -0.34
C TYR A 90 1.78 -2.25 -1.38
N SER A 91 1.60 -2.66 -2.64
CA SER A 91 1.19 -1.78 -3.73
C SER A 91 -0.27 -1.35 -3.60
N ARG A 92 -1.16 -2.20 -3.08
CA ARG A 92 -2.58 -1.85 -2.84
C ARG A 92 -2.79 -0.94 -1.64
N PHE A 93 -2.02 -1.11 -0.57
CA PHE A 93 -2.20 -0.37 0.69
C PHE A 93 -2.11 1.16 0.47
N VAL A 94 -1.18 1.62 -0.38
CA VAL A 94 -0.97 3.05 -0.65
C VAL A 94 -2.11 3.72 -1.41
N TYR A 95 -2.99 2.95 -2.05
CA TYR A 95 -4.18 3.44 -2.74
C TYR A 95 -5.33 3.79 -1.80
N TYR A 96 -5.32 3.28 -0.56
CA TYR A 96 -6.36 3.60 0.41
C TYR A 96 -6.08 4.93 1.11
N ALA A 97 -7.13 5.73 1.32
CA ALA A 97 -7.02 6.99 2.05
C ALA A 97 -6.98 6.78 3.57
N HIS A 98 -7.65 5.72 4.05
CA HIS A 98 -7.77 5.39 5.46
C HIS A 98 -7.18 4.01 5.75
N ASP A 99 -6.22 3.92 6.68
CA ASP A 99 -5.51 2.67 6.95
C ASP A 99 -6.46 1.58 7.47
N PHE A 100 -7.42 1.92 8.33
CA PHE A 100 -8.38 0.93 8.83
C PHE A 100 -9.30 0.39 7.73
N GLU A 101 -9.72 1.23 6.77
CA GLU A 101 -10.42 0.77 5.57
C GLU A 101 -9.52 -0.15 4.75
N ALA A 102 -8.27 0.25 4.52
CA ALA A 102 -7.28 -0.54 3.79
C ALA A 102 -7.17 -1.95 4.37
N ILE A 103 -6.90 -2.05 5.67
CA ILE A 103 -6.74 -3.32 6.35
C ILE A 103 -8.03 -4.14 6.32
N PHE A 104 -9.19 -3.52 6.53
CA PHE A 104 -10.47 -4.24 6.48
C PHE A 104 -10.74 -4.82 5.08
N CYS A 105 -10.55 -4.03 4.02
CA CYS A 105 -10.77 -4.46 2.64
C CYS A 105 -9.74 -5.54 2.23
N GLU A 106 -8.49 -5.37 2.62
CA GLU A 106 -7.43 -6.34 2.34
C GLU A 106 -7.58 -7.65 3.12
N LEU A 107 -8.18 -7.61 4.33
CA LEU A 107 -8.46 -8.78 5.15
C LEU A 107 -9.74 -9.53 4.72
N SER A 108 -10.80 -8.82 4.34
CA SER A 108 -12.14 -9.41 4.13
C SER A 108 -12.56 -9.56 2.67
N GLU A 109 -12.14 -8.63 1.81
CA GLU A 109 -12.56 -8.62 0.40
C GLU A 109 -11.47 -9.18 -0.52
N SER A 110 -10.22 -8.75 -0.28
CA SER A 110 -9.09 -9.04 -1.17
C SER A 110 -8.21 -10.18 -0.66
N ASN A 111 -8.40 -10.63 0.59
CA ASN A 111 -7.61 -11.62 1.35
C ASN A 111 -6.11 -11.60 0.98
N THR A 112 -5.49 -10.42 1.07
CA THR A 112 -4.05 -10.23 0.83
C THR A 112 -3.24 -10.26 2.12
N ILE A 113 -3.93 -10.21 3.26
CA ILE A 113 -3.37 -10.30 4.61
C ILE A 113 -4.17 -11.31 5.44
N TRP A 114 -3.55 -11.81 6.50
CA TRP A 114 -4.17 -12.59 7.55
C TRP A 114 -3.79 -12.01 8.91
N VAL A 115 -4.76 -11.97 9.81
CA VAL A 115 -4.58 -11.43 11.16
C VAL A 115 -5.13 -12.43 12.18
N SER A 116 -4.38 -12.72 13.24
CA SER A 116 -4.79 -13.69 14.27
C SER A 116 -5.97 -13.23 15.11
N ASN A 117 -5.97 -11.95 15.53
CA ASN A 117 -7.03 -11.34 16.33
C ASN A 117 -7.51 -10.01 15.73
N PRO A 118 -8.47 -10.05 14.78
CA PRO A 118 -8.96 -8.85 14.09
C PRO A 118 -9.57 -7.78 14.99
N LYS A 119 -10.00 -8.14 16.21
CA LYS A 119 -10.57 -7.20 17.18
C LYS A 119 -9.56 -6.13 17.64
N LEU A 120 -8.26 -6.39 17.44
CA LEU A 120 -7.17 -5.48 17.82
C LEU A 120 -6.84 -4.46 16.74
N LEU A 121 -7.31 -4.65 15.50
CA LEU A 121 -7.01 -3.78 14.37
C LEU A 121 -7.54 -2.34 14.53
N PRO A 122 -8.77 -2.11 15.05
CA PRO A 122 -9.23 -0.74 15.30
C PRO A 122 -8.31 0.00 16.28
N ARG A 123 -7.78 -0.71 17.29
CA ARG A 123 -6.91 -0.13 18.31
C ARG A 123 -5.55 0.29 17.76
N LEU A 124 -5.10 -0.37 16.68
CA LEU A 124 -3.83 -0.09 16.02
C LEU A 124 -3.94 0.98 14.91
N PHE A 125 -5.02 0.95 14.12
CA PHE A 125 -5.16 1.78 12.91
C PHE A 125 -6.13 2.96 13.05
N VAL A 126 -7.02 2.98 14.05
CA VAL A 126 -7.93 4.12 14.28
C VAL A 126 -7.26 5.09 15.25
N LYS A 127 -6.70 6.18 14.71
CA LYS A 127 -6.16 7.27 15.53
C LYS A 127 -7.29 7.96 16.28
N LYS A 128 -7.17 8.06 17.61
CA LYS A 128 -8.11 8.80 18.46
C LYS A 128 -7.93 10.33 18.40
N GLN A 129 -6.75 10.79 17.97
CA GLN A 129 -6.45 12.22 17.85
C GLN A 129 -6.53 12.70 16.40
N PRO A 130 -7.01 13.95 16.17
CA PRO A 130 -7.00 14.55 14.85
C PRO A 130 -5.56 14.63 14.32
N PRO A 131 -5.33 14.35 13.04
CA PRO A 131 -3.99 14.35 12.46
C PRO A 131 -3.36 15.74 12.61
N ALA A 132 -2.09 15.76 12.99
CA ALA A 132 -1.30 16.99 13.07
C ALA A 132 -1.32 17.72 11.72
N PRO A 133 -1.28 19.07 11.73
CA PRO A 133 -1.23 19.85 10.50
C PRO A 133 -0.03 19.45 9.65
N PHE A 134 -0.23 19.47 8.34
CA PHE A 134 0.79 19.15 7.36
C PHE A 134 1.98 20.12 7.51
N GLN A 135 3.14 19.60 7.93
CA GLN A 135 4.37 20.36 8.05
C GLN A 135 5.41 19.73 7.12
N THR A 136 5.67 20.38 5.99
CA THR A 136 6.79 20.01 5.11
C THR A 136 7.65 21.23 4.85
N ALA A 137 8.95 21.12 5.08
CA ALA A 137 9.91 22.17 4.74
C ALA A 137 10.16 22.29 3.22
N SER A 138 9.85 21.24 2.45
CA SER A 138 10.15 21.14 1.01
C SER A 138 8.92 21.35 0.14
N TYR A 139 8.97 22.34 -0.75
CA TYR A 139 7.93 22.61 -1.75
C TYR A 139 7.72 21.44 -2.73
N LEU A 140 8.78 20.69 -3.03
CA LEU A 140 8.67 19.51 -3.89
C LEU A 140 7.87 18.40 -3.21
N ASP A 141 8.08 18.20 -1.91
CA ASP A 141 7.30 17.22 -1.15
C ASP A 141 5.84 17.68 -1.06
N TYR A 142 5.59 18.97 -0.80
CA TYR A 142 4.23 19.52 -0.88
C TYR A 142 3.54 19.16 -2.21
N GLY A 143 4.16 19.50 -3.35
CA GLY A 143 3.57 19.25 -4.67
C GLY A 143 3.33 17.77 -4.96
N CYS A 144 4.30 16.91 -4.64
CA CYS A 144 4.17 15.48 -4.88
C CYS A 144 3.13 14.82 -3.99
N PHE A 145 3.08 15.14 -2.69
CA PHE A 145 2.08 14.56 -1.79
C PHE A 145 0.68 15.09 -2.06
N MET A 146 0.55 16.33 -2.56
CA MET A 146 -0.70 16.81 -3.12
C MET A 146 -1.11 16.02 -4.37
N ALA A 147 -0.18 15.74 -5.29
CA ALA A 147 -0.49 14.88 -6.44
C ALA A 147 -0.90 13.46 -6.01
N ILE A 148 -0.19 12.85 -5.05
CA ILE A 148 -0.54 11.54 -4.46
C ILE A 148 -1.97 11.60 -3.90
N LYS A 149 -2.29 12.63 -3.11
CA LYS A 149 -3.61 12.82 -2.53
C LYS A 149 -4.72 12.86 -3.59
N GLU A 150 -4.54 13.65 -4.65
CA GLU A 150 -5.55 13.84 -5.71
C GLU A 150 -5.66 12.62 -6.65
N LEU A 151 -4.57 11.89 -6.85
CA LEU A 151 -4.54 10.70 -7.70
C LEU A 151 -5.03 9.45 -6.97
N ARG A 152 -5.01 9.43 -5.64
CA ARG A 152 -5.39 8.28 -4.83
C ARG A 152 -6.83 7.86 -5.10
N ARG A 153 -7.06 6.56 -5.28
CA ARG A 153 -8.38 5.93 -5.47
C ARG A 153 -8.35 4.55 -4.82
N ARG A 154 -9.46 4.13 -4.22
CA ARG A 154 -9.56 2.78 -3.68
C ARG A 154 -9.28 1.78 -4.80
N PRO A 155 -8.39 0.78 -4.59
CA PRO A 155 -8.05 -0.17 -5.63
C PRO A 155 -9.25 -1.09 -5.91
N GLU A 156 -9.38 -1.54 -7.15
CA GLU A 156 -10.42 -2.50 -7.52
C GLU A 156 -10.33 -3.79 -6.69
N ARG A 157 -11.49 -4.39 -6.42
CA ARG A 157 -11.57 -5.66 -5.70
C ARG A 157 -10.95 -6.75 -6.56
N ILE A 158 -10.12 -7.59 -5.96
CA ILE A 158 -9.56 -8.75 -6.66
C ILE A 158 -10.70 -9.74 -6.93
N GLU A 159 -11.08 -9.91 -8.20
CA GLU A 159 -12.08 -10.89 -8.61
C GLU A 159 -11.59 -12.33 -8.36
N ARG A 160 -12.46 -13.16 -7.79
CA ARG A 160 -12.18 -14.53 -7.35
C ARG A 160 -13.30 -15.46 -7.82
N PRO A 161 -13.04 -16.77 -7.97
CA PRO A 161 -14.09 -17.70 -8.36
C PRO A 161 -15.08 -17.79 -7.19
N LEU A 162 -16.38 -17.71 -7.50
CA LEU A 162 -17.44 -17.80 -6.50
C LEU A 162 -17.36 -19.16 -5.81
N THR A 163 -16.87 -19.19 -4.57
CA THR A 163 -17.17 -20.31 -3.66
C THR A 163 -18.65 -20.23 -3.29
N SER A 164 -19.28 -21.38 -3.07
CA SER A 164 -20.74 -21.57 -2.93
C SER A 164 -21.41 -20.77 -1.81
N SER A 165 -20.66 -19.99 -1.03
CA SER A 165 -21.13 -19.07 0.01
C SER A 165 -21.20 -17.60 -0.40
N GLN A 166 -20.72 -17.21 -1.59
CA GLN A 166 -20.80 -15.83 -2.10
C GLN A 166 -21.75 -15.74 -3.30
N ALA A 167 -23.05 -15.91 -3.06
CA ALA A 167 -24.06 -15.59 -4.07
C ALA A 167 -24.44 -14.10 -3.96
N GLY A 168 -24.00 -13.28 -4.92
CA GLY A 168 -24.55 -11.94 -5.15
C GLY A 168 -23.58 -10.95 -5.82
N PRO A 169 -23.94 -10.32 -6.94
CA PRO A 169 -23.21 -9.17 -7.47
C PRO A 169 -23.62 -7.94 -6.65
N THR A 170 -22.93 -7.67 -5.54
CA THR A 170 -23.03 -6.38 -4.86
C THR A 170 -22.07 -5.39 -5.53
N THR A 171 -22.46 -4.94 -6.73
CA THR A 171 -21.96 -3.68 -7.28
C THR A 171 -22.65 -2.55 -6.53
N GLN A 172 -22.33 -2.38 -5.24
CA GLN A 172 -22.68 -1.13 -4.58
C GLN A 172 -21.62 -0.10 -4.97
N PRO A 173 -22.00 1.05 -5.55
CA PRO A 173 -21.10 2.18 -5.66
C PRO A 173 -20.79 2.61 -4.23
N GLN A 174 -19.66 2.14 -3.71
CA GLN A 174 -19.27 2.43 -2.35
C GLN A 174 -19.02 3.93 -2.27
N LYS A 175 -19.88 4.59 -1.52
CA LYS A 175 -19.91 6.03 -1.33
C LYS A 175 -18.51 6.49 -0.93
N ASP A 176 -17.97 7.39 -1.73
CA ASP A 176 -16.68 7.99 -1.47
C ASP A 176 -16.78 8.89 -0.22
N ILE A 177 -16.45 8.33 0.95
CA ILE A 177 -16.52 9.05 2.24
C ILE A 177 -15.25 9.89 2.47
N ARG A 178 -14.44 10.15 1.42
CA ARG A 178 -13.13 10.77 1.58
C ARG A 178 -13.26 12.23 1.99
N GLY A 179 -12.87 12.50 3.23
CA GLY A 179 -12.30 13.78 3.61
C GLY A 179 -10.90 13.90 3.01
N PHE A 180 -10.68 14.92 2.19
CA PHE A 180 -9.46 15.35 1.50
C PHE A 180 -8.19 15.43 2.38
N ARG A 181 -7.70 14.30 2.90
CA ARG A 181 -6.51 14.23 3.78
C ARG A 181 -5.49 13.24 3.24
N LEU A 182 -4.23 13.49 3.59
CA LEU A 182 -3.15 12.54 3.39
C LEU A 182 -3.40 11.27 4.20
N SER A 183 -2.93 10.12 3.70
CA SER A 183 -2.97 8.88 4.46
C SER A 183 -2.10 9.04 5.70
N SER A 184 -2.43 8.33 6.79
CA SER A 184 -1.54 8.29 7.96
C SER A 184 -0.13 7.82 7.60
N MET A 185 0.01 6.92 6.62
CA MET A 185 1.30 6.45 6.15
C MET A 185 2.07 7.57 5.43
N ASP A 186 1.39 8.42 4.64
CA ASP A 186 2.02 9.60 4.04
C ASP A 186 2.53 10.55 5.12
N GLY A 187 1.71 10.80 6.16
CA GLY A 187 2.11 11.63 7.30
C GLY A 187 3.29 11.04 8.09
N TYR A 188 3.34 9.72 8.23
CA TYR A 188 4.49 9.03 8.83
C TYR A 188 5.76 9.21 7.99
N VAL A 189 5.69 8.96 6.68
CA VAL A 189 6.85 9.09 5.78
C VAL A 189 7.37 10.53 5.72
N LEU A 190 6.49 11.52 5.85
CA LEU A 190 6.89 12.92 5.89
C LEU A 190 7.56 13.33 7.20
N SER A 191 7.15 12.73 8.33
CA SER A 191 7.60 13.15 9.66
C SER A 191 8.74 12.32 10.25
N GLN A 192 8.82 11.03 9.92
CA GLN A 192 9.72 10.07 10.58
C GLN A 192 10.78 9.47 9.66
N GLU A 193 10.54 9.40 8.36
CA GLU A 193 11.48 8.76 7.42
C GLU A 193 12.56 9.75 6.95
N ASP A 194 13.73 9.19 6.65
CA ASP A 194 14.85 9.91 6.05
C ASP A 194 14.54 10.32 4.60
N ASP A 195 15.28 11.32 4.08
CA ASP A 195 15.02 11.87 2.74
C ASP A 195 15.16 10.84 1.61
N LYS A 196 16.03 9.83 1.77
CA LYS A 196 16.21 8.78 0.77
C LYS A 196 14.99 7.86 0.76
N SER A 197 14.55 7.38 1.92
CA SER A 197 13.34 6.56 2.05
C SER A 197 12.09 7.30 1.60
N ARG A 198 11.96 8.58 1.96
CA ARG A 198 10.86 9.46 1.50
C ARG A 198 10.84 9.59 -0.02
N ARG A 199 11.99 9.80 -0.66
CA ARG A 199 12.09 9.86 -2.13
C ARG A 199 11.71 8.52 -2.78
N ILE A 200 12.14 7.40 -2.20
CA ILE A 200 11.78 6.06 -2.69
C ILE A 200 10.27 5.84 -2.60
N TYR A 201 9.65 6.18 -1.46
CA TYR A 201 8.21 6.10 -1.26
C TYR A 201 7.47 6.91 -2.32
N ARG A 202 7.77 8.21 -2.38
CA ARG A 202 7.12 9.18 -3.28
C ARG A 202 7.20 8.74 -4.74
N ASN A 203 8.39 8.35 -5.19
CA ASN A 203 8.59 7.91 -6.58
C ASN A 203 7.83 6.61 -6.87
N SER A 204 7.78 5.68 -5.91
CA SER A 204 7.09 4.40 -6.09
C SER A 204 5.58 4.59 -6.12
N VAL A 205 5.02 5.39 -5.22
CA VAL A 205 3.57 5.69 -5.17
C VAL A 205 3.12 6.48 -6.40
N LEU A 206 3.87 7.53 -6.80
CA LEU A 206 3.55 8.26 -8.02
C LEU A 206 3.65 7.37 -9.26
N ALA A 207 4.65 6.49 -9.34
CA ALA A 207 4.75 5.55 -10.45
C ALA A 207 3.55 4.60 -10.52
N LEU A 208 3.09 4.07 -9.39
CA LEU A 208 1.86 3.26 -9.34
C LEU A 208 0.66 4.04 -9.86
N PHE A 209 0.44 5.25 -9.35
CA PHE A 209 -0.75 6.04 -9.68
C PHE A 209 -0.76 6.54 -11.13
N LEU A 210 0.41 6.91 -11.65
CA LEU A 210 0.54 7.26 -13.07
C LEU A 210 0.37 6.04 -13.97
N ALA A 211 0.89 4.87 -13.56
CA ALA A 211 0.73 3.64 -14.32
C ALA A 211 -0.74 3.22 -14.40
N ASP A 212 -1.49 3.33 -13.31
CA ASP A 212 -2.93 3.08 -13.29
C ASP A 212 -3.70 3.99 -14.26
N ARG A 213 -3.31 5.26 -14.33
CA ARG A 213 -4.04 6.27 -15.10
C ARG A 213 -3.66 6.36 -16.57
N ILE A 214 -2.41 6.07 -16.92
CA ILE A 214 -1.86 6.27 -18.26
C ILE A 214 -1.59 4.92 -18.94
N ALA A 215 -1.18 3.91 -18.17
CA ALA A 215 -0.58 2.68 -18.67
C ALA A 215 -1.39 1.42 -18.30
N LEU A 216 -2.71 1.55 -18.13
CA LEU A 216 -3.64 0.45 -17.80
C LEU A 216 -3.22 -0.36 -16.55
N GLY A 217 -2.59 0.29 -15.56
CA GLY A 217 -2.13 -0.36 -14.32
C GLY A 217 -0.74 -1.02 -14.41
N SER A 218 -0.06 -0.97 -15.55
CA SER A 218 1.27 -1.54 -15.72
C SER A 218 2.38 -0.50 -15.63
N VAL A 219 3.24 -0.64 -14.63
CA VAL A 219 4.40 0.23 -14.43
C VAL A 219 5.43 0.04 -15.55
N ASP A 220 5.52 -1.14 -16.14
CA ASP A 220 6.44 -1.43 -17.23
C ASP A 220 6.01 -0.72 -18.53
N ILE A 221 4.71 -0.65 -18.79
CA ILE A 221 4.16 0.10 -19.93
C ILE A 221 4.43 1.59 -19.74
N LEU A 222 4.22 2.13 -18.53
CA LEU A 222 4.53 3.54 -18.23
C LEU A 222 6.02 3.84 -18.47
N GLN A 223 6.92 2.94 -18.07
CA GLN A 223 8.35 3.11 -18.34
C GLN A 223 8.64 3.14 -19.84
N LEU A 224 8.02 2.26 -20.62
CA LEU A 224 8.18 2.22 -22.07
C LEU A 224 7.71 3.53 -22.73
N GLU A 225 6.55 4.04 -22.34
CA GLU A 225 6.01 5.32 -22.85
C GLU A 225 6.94 6.49 -22.55
N LEU A 226 7.47 6.57 -21.33
CA LEU A 226 8.44 7.59 -20.95
C LEU A 226 9.74 7.48 -21.76
N TRP A 227 10.18 6.26 -22.07
CA TRP A 227 11.35 6.03 -22.92
C TRP A 227 11.11 6.50 -24.36
N VAL A 228 9.96 6.17 -24.94
CA VAL A 228 9.57 6.62 -26.29
C VAL A 228 9.48 8.14 -26.33
N PHE A 229 8.82 8.76 -25.35
CA PHE A 229 8.72 10.21 -25.27
C PHE A 229 10.09 10.89 -25.18
N ARG A 230 10.99 10.38 -24.31
CA ARG A 230 12.38 10.89 -24.21
C ARG A 230 13.13 10.76 -25.53
N PHE A 231 12.96 9.64 -26.23
CA PHE A 231 13.58 9.43 -27.53
C PHE A 231 13.06 10.42 -28.58
N LEU A 232 11.75 10.63 -28.66
CA LEU A 232 11.14 11.61 -29.55
C LEU A 232 11.58 13.05 -29.24
N LEU A 233 11.68 13.40 -27.97
CA LEU A 233 12.12 14.74 -27.54
C LEU A 233 13.60 14.97 -27.90
N ALA A 234 14.47 13.98 -27.64
CA ALA A 234 15.86 14.04 -28.05
C ALA A 234 16.01 14.14 -29.58
N TYR A 235 15.20 13.39 -30.33
CA TYR A 235 15.15 13.48 -31.78
C TYR A 235 14.70 14.87 -32.26
N ALA A 236 13.66 15.44 -31.68
CA ALA A 236 13.16 16.77 -32.03
C ALA A 236 14.19 17.87 -31.74
N VAL A 237 14.87 17.82 -30.59
CA VAL A 237 15.94 18.77 -30.25
C VAL A 237 17.11 18.65 -31.21
N ASN A 238 17.54 17.43 -31.52
CA ASN A 238 18.62 17.20 -32.48
C ASN A 238 18.23 17.65 -33.90
N SER A 239 17.01 17.36 -34.33
CA SER A 239 16.47 17.82 -35.61
C SER A 239 16.41 19.35 -35.70
N LEU A 240 16.06 20.04 -34.61
CA LEU A 240 16.11 21.51 -34.56
C LEU A 240 17.54 22.04 -34.66
N ALA A 241 18.50 21.40 -33.98
CA ALA A 241 19.91 21.80 -33.97
C ALA A 241 20.63 21.57 -35.32
N ILE A 242 20.14 20.64 -36.14
CA ILE A 242 20.68 20.37 -37.49
C ILE A 242 20.16 21.40 -38.52
N HIS A 243 19.04 22.07 -38.25
CA HIS A 243 18.42 23.05 -39.13
C HIS A 243 18.71 24.52 -38.78
N THR A 244 19.55 24.77 -37.77
CA THR A 244 20.10 26.09 -37.39
C THR A 244 21.57 26.17 -37.72
#